data_AF-A1TES3-F1
#
_entry.id   AF-A1TES3-F1
#
_cell.length_a   1.000
_cell.length_b   1.000
_cell.length_c   1.000
_cell.angle_alpha   90.00
_cell.angle_beta   90.00
_cell.angle_gamma   90.00
#
_symmetry.space_group_name_H-M   'P 1'
#
loop_
_entity.id
_entity.type
_entity.pdbx_description
1 polymer ?
#
loop_
_entity_poly.entity_id
_entity_poly.type
_entity_poly.pdbx_seq_one_letter_code
_entity_poly.pdbx_strand_id
1 'polypeptide(L)'
;MSAKSLMAATPTGRRRPLLIDDADYSTAVVRQGTPIPWTDTALAAGHFDQVRALLDPDALWIDVRRLLTAHTDARPDLIASMGARTRIGYPLRTLLTDSDVLAASREMLETVAKTTRRQLLLHLPSPGAWLGAAHEVAGTPLDEVDADRADNASIYVAEWLGRLGSLPIALILLDARDASFAETLTPYTAVANVASHFDWTLAMWNDDGIHGAAGDPSIGVLGPEFWAGGAEFGHAVPETDLLVTSIPPSASPEHVLDQLAKLT
;
A
#
# COMPACT_ATOMS: atom_id res chain seq x y z
N MET A 1 16.31 -1.30 3.56
CA MET A 1 15.61 -1.79 4.77
C MET A 1 14.47 -2.61 4.25
N SER A 2 14.31 -3.86 4.68
CA SER A 2 13.36 -4.80 4.07
C SER A 2 12.38 -5.36 5.09
N ALA A 3 11.36 -6.10 4.65
CA ALA A 3 10.52 -6.90 5.55
C ALA A 3 11.37 -7.88 6.39
N LYS A 4 12.50 -8.35 5.86
CA LYS A 4 13.50 -9.13 6.63
C LYS A 4 14.05 -8.35 7.82
N SER A 5 14.28 -7.05 7.67
CA SER A 5 14.69 -6.18 8.77
C SER A 5 13.58 -5.96 9.81
N LEU A 6 12.32 -5.89 9.38
CA LEU A 6 11.17 -5.84 10.29
C LEU A 6 11.07 -7.12 11.13
N MET A 7 11.29 -8.29 10.54
CA MET A 7 11.29 -9.56 11.27
C MET A 7 12.46 -9.68 12.25
N ALA A 8 13.64 -9.18 11.87
CA ALA A 8 14.81 -9.23 12.73
C ALA A 8 14.66 -8.34 13.98
N ALA A 9 13.88 -7.27 13.89
CA ALA A 9 13.65 -6.32 14.96
C ALA A 9 12.24 -5.72 14.89
N THR A 10 11.24 -6.54 15.23
CA THR A 10 9.82 -6.14 15.25
C THR A 10 9.62 -4.96 16.22
N PRO A 11 9.21 -3.76 15.74
CA PRO A 11 9.13 -2.56 16.59
C PRO A 11 8.24 -2.71 17.82
N THR A 12 7.20 -3.53 17.72
CA THR A 12 6.24 -3.79 18.81
C THR A 12 6.66 -4.90 19.76
N GLY A 13 7.74 -5.63 19.44
CA GLY A 13 8.16 -6.82 20.18
C GLY A 13 7.33 -8.08 19.92
N ARG A 14 6.33 -8.01 19.02
CA ARG A 14 5.57 -9.20 18.58
C ARG A 14 6.48 -10.23 17.95
N ARG A 15 6.12 -11.50 18.10
CA ARG A 15 6.84 -12.62 17.45
C ARG A 15 6.91 -12.50 15.93
N ARG A 16 5.88 -11.90 15.34
CA ARG A 16 5.75 -11.69 13.89
C ARG A 16 5.31 -10.27 13.61
N PRO A 17 5.90 -9.57 12.64
CA PRO A 17 5.42 -8.27 12.22
C PRO A 17 3.95 -8.33 11.79
N LEU A 18 3.15 -7.40 12.30
CA LEU A 18 1.76 -7.19 11.92
C LEU A 18 1.64 -5.90 11.10
N LEU A 19 1.12 -6.06 9.89
CA LEU A 19 0.89 -5.02 8.91
C LEU A 19 -0.63 -4.84 8.80
N ILE A 20 -1.11 -3.63 9.05
CA ILE A 20 -2.54 -3.36 9.19
C ILE A 20 -2.95 -2.34 8.14
N ASP A 21 -3.77 -2.76 7.19
CA ASP A 21 -4.60 -1.85 6.41
C ASP A 21 -5.71 -1.32 7.33
N ASP A 22 -5.48 -0.15 7.91
CA ASP A 22 -6.40 0.50 8.83
C ASP A 22 -7.31 1.53 8.16
N ALA A 23 -7.16 1.79 6.85
CA ALA A 23 -7.67 3.03 6.25
C ALA A 23 -9.18 3.27 6.48
N ASP A 24 -10.00 2.24 6.32
CA ASP A 24 -11.45 2.35 6.54
C ASP A 24 -11.80 2.42 8.04
N TYR A 25 -11.08 1.65 8.86
CA TYR A 25 -11.24 1.65 10.31
C TYR A 25 -10.84 2.97 10.96
N SER A 26 -9.66 3.49 10.65
CA SER A 26 -9.16 4.75 11.17
C SER A 26 -9.95 5.94 10.62
N THR A 27 -10.49 5.84 9.40
CA THR A 27 -11.48 6.81 8.91
C THR A 27 -12.73 6.83 9.81
N ALA A 28 -13.27 5.65 10.15
CA ALA A 28 -14.46 5.57 11.01
C ALA A 28 -14.19 6.01 12.46
N VAL A 29 -13.12 5.52 13.07
CA VAL A 29 -12.86 5.64 14.52
C VAL A 29 -12.04 6.88 14.87
N VAL A 30 -10.97 7.15 14.13
CA VAL A 30 -10.04 8.26 14.42
C VAL A 30 -10.52 9.55 13.76
N ARG A 31 -11.00 9.48 12.51
CA ARG A 31 -11.43 10.63 11.73
C ARG A 31 -12.94 10.90 11.77
N GLN A 32 -13.72 10.04 12.44
CA GLN A 32 -15.18 10.17 12.56
C GLN A 32 -15.89 10.32 11.20
N GLY A 33 -15.45 9.54 10.21
CA GLY A 33 -15.97 9.55 8.83
C GLY A 33 -15.33 10.59 7.91
N THR A 34 -14.44 11.46 8.40
CA THR A 34 -13.71 12.40 7.54
C THR A 34 -12.58 11.69 6.80
N PRO A 35 -12.30 11.99 5.51
CA PRO A 35 -11.18 11.39 4.80
C PRO A 35 -9.83 11.58 5.51
N ILE A 36 -8.91 10.65 5.23
CA ILE A 36 -7.50 10.79 5.58
C ILE A 36 -6.92 11.99 4.81
N PRO A 37 -6.24 12.94 5.48
CA PRO A 37 -5.81 14.21 4.90
C PRO A 37 -4.52 14.06 4.08
N TRP A 38 -4.57 13.26 3.00
CA TRP A 38 -3.40 12.92 2.18
C TRP A 38 -2.64 14.12 1.59
N THR A 39 -3.32 15.26 1.38
CA THR A 39 -2.75 16.48 0.80
C THR A 39 -2.27 17.50 1.83
N ASP A 40 -2.44 17.24 3.12
CA ASP A 40 -1.94 18.08 4.21
C ASP A 40 -0.97 17.26 5.08
N THR A 41 0.33 17.47 4.86
CA THR A 41 1.40 16.73 5.54
C THR A 41 1.30 16.78 7.07
N ALA A 42 0.92 17.92 7.65
CA ALA A 42 0.84 18.07 9.10
C ALA A 42 -0.34 17.29 9.68
N LEU A 43 -1.51 17.40 9.04
CA LEU A 43 -2.69 16.65 9.43
C LEU A 43 -2.50 15.14 9.20
N ALA A 44 -1.83 14.74 8.11
CA ALA A 44 -1.50 13.35 7.83
C ALA A 44 -0.57 12.77 8.91
N ALA A 45 0.50 13.48 9.28
CA ALA A 45 1.40 13.06 10.35
C ALA A 45 0.67 12.88 11.69
N GLY A 46 -0.22 13.82 12.05
CA GLY A 46 -1.05 13.70 13.25
C GLY A 46 -2.00 12.50 13.20
N HIS A 47 -2.62 12.23 12.05
CA HIS A 47 -3.47 11.06 11.85
C HIS A 47 -2.69 9.75 12.01
N PHE A 48 -1.56 9.58 11.31
CA PHE A 48 -0.77 8.35 11.38
C PHE A 48 -0.13 8.13 12.75
N ASP A 49 0.21 9.19 13.51
CA ASP A 49 0.66 9.03 14.89
C ASP A 49 -0.47 8.56 15.82
N GLN A 50 -1.71 9.04 15.62
CA GLN A 50 -2.88 8.54 16.35
C GLN A 50 -3.18 7.07 16.01
N VAL A 51 -3.15 6.70 14.74
CA VAL A 51 -3.30 5.30 14.30
C VAL A 51 -2.23 4.42 14.92
N ARG A 52 -0.96 4.86 14.91
CA ARG A 52 0.14 4.16 15.58
C ARG A 52 -0.11 4.02 17.07
N ALA A 53 -0.55 5.07 17.75
CA ALA A 53 -0.82 5.02 19.19
C ALA A 53 -1.96 4.05 19.54
N LEU A 54 -2.94 3.87 18.63
CA LEU A 54 -4.08 2.99 18.82
C LEU A 54 -3.78 1.53 18.47
N LEU A 55 -3.23 1.26 17.29
CA LEU A 55 -3.09 -0.08 16.73
C LEU A 55 -1.66 -0.64 16.85
N ASP A 56 -0.68 0.25 17.00
CA ASP A 56 0.75 -0.02 17.02
C ASP A 56 1.20 -1.02 15.95
N PRO A 57 1.03 -0.72 14.65
CA PRO A 57 1.48 -1.60 13.59
C PRO A 57 3.02 -1.58 13.49
N ASP A 58 3.60 -2.67 12.97
CA ASP A 58 5.05 -2.81 12.85
C ASP A 58 5.63 -2.02 11.67
N ALA A 59 4.80 -1.71 10.67
CA ALA A 59 5.06 -0.73 9.63
C ALA A 59 3.77 0.04 9.32
N LEU A 60 3.90 1.25 8.79
CA LEU A 60 2.73 2.02 8.38
C LEU A 60 2.26 1.59 7.01
N TRP A 61 0.98 1.25 6.92
CA TRP A 61 0.31 0.99 5.66
C TRP A 61 0.01 2.31 4.94
N ILE A 62 0.57 2.48 3.75
CA ILE A 62 0.29 3.60 2.88
C ILE A 62 -0.40 3.08 1.63
N ASP A 63 -1.70 3.38 1.50
CA ASP A 63 -2.44 3.20 0.26
C ASP A 63 -2.04 4.30 -0.72
N VAL A 64 -1.14 3.96 -1.64
CA VAL A 64 -0.59 4.89 -2.64
C VAL A 64 -1.67 5.33 -3.63
N ARG A 65 -2.67 4.49 -3.92
CA ARG A 65 -3.78 4.88 -4.79
C ARG A 65 -4.58 5.99 -4.14
N ARG A 66 -5.00 5.85 -2.88
CA ARG A 66 -5.73 6.92 -2.15
C ARG A 66 -4.92 8.21 -2.04
N LEU A 67 -3.61 8.10 -1.79
CA LEU A 67 -2.70 9.25 -1.78
C LEU A 67 -2.73 10.00 -3.12
N LEU A 68 -2.47 9.31 -4.23
CA LEU A 68 -2.43 9.96 -5.54
C LEU A 68 -3.81 10.45 -5.99
N THR A 69 -4.89 9.72 -5.66
CA THR A 69 -6.27 10.16 -5.94
C THR A 69 -6.59 11.48 -5.25
N ALA A 70 -6.21 11.65 -3.99
CA ALA A 70 -6.42 12.92 -3.29
C ALA A 70 -5.70 14.11 -3.96
N HIS A 71 -4.51 13.86 -4.54
CA HIS A 71 -3.81 14.85 -5.33
C HIS A 71 -4.48 15.16 -6.68
N THR A 72 -4.97 14.14 -7.40
CA THR A 72 -5.68 14.36 -8.66
C THR A 72 -7.02 15.07 -8.45
N ASP A 73 -7.77 14.74 -7.39
CA ASP A 73 -9.03 15.39 -7.05
C ASP A 73 -8.85 16.89 -6.78
N ALA A 74 -7.70 17.28 -6.22
CA ALA A 74 -7.32 18.67 -5.98
C ALA A 74 -6.72 19.37 -7.22
N ARG A 75 -6.43 18.65 -8.31
CA ARG A 75 -5.69 19.16 -9.49
C ARG A 75 -6.38 18.78 -10.81
N PRO A 76 -7.49 19.46 -11.19
CA PRO A 76 -8.15 19.22 -12.49
C PRO A 76 -7.23 19.43 -13.70
N ASP A 77 -6.22 20.29 -13.57
CA ASP A 77 -5.19 20.53 -14.59
C ASP A 77 -4.32 19.29 -14.85
N LEU A 78 -4.02 18.50 -13.81
CA LEU A 78 -3.30 17.24 -13.94
C LEU A 78 -4.17 16.19 -14.63
N ILE A 79 -5.45 16.09 -14.27
CA ILE A 79 -6.40 15.17 -14.93
C ILE A 79 -6.48 15.50 -16.44
N ALA A 80 -6.63 16.77 -16.79
CA ALA A 80 -6.62 17.21 -18.18
C ALA A 80 -5.29 16.86 -18.89
N SER A 81 -4.16 16.99 -18.20
CA SER A 81 -2.83 16.63 -18.72
C SER A 81 -2.69 15.12 -18.94
N MET A 82 -3.24 14.29 -18.06
CA MET A 82 -3.28 12.83 -18.21
C MET A 82 -4.08 12.42 -19.46
N GLY A 83 -5.21 13.09 -19.72
CA GLY A 83 -6.06 12.86 -20.90
C GLY A 83 -5.56 13.50 -22.21
N ALA A 84 -4.45 14.22 -22.18
CA ALA A 84 -3.98 14.99 -23.34
C ALA A 84 -3.48 14.13 -24.51
N ARG A 85 -3.19 12.85 -24.30
CA ARG A 85 -2.77 11.91 -25.36
C ARG A 85 -3.39 10.53 -25.17
N THR A 86 -3.66 9.88 -26.29
CA THR A 86 -4.34 8.56 -26.34
C THR A 86 -3.40 7.37 -26.22
N ARG A 87 -2.09 7.58 -26.12
CA ARG A 87 -1.14 6.46 -25.98
C ARG A 87 -1.36 5.77 -24.63
N ILE A 88 -1.53 4.46 -24.64
CA ILE A 88 -1.87 3.63 -23.48
C ILE A 88 -1.04 3.98 -22.22
N GLY A 89 0.29 4.01 -22.29
CA GLY A 89 1.09 4.32 -21.09
C GLY A 89 1.01 5.78 -20.60
N TYR A 90 0.37 6.69 -21.33
CA TYR A 90 0.53 8.13 -21.13
C TYR A 90 -0.17 8.67 -19.88
N PRO A 91 -1.44 8.33 -19.55
CA PRO A 91 -2.08 8.83 -18.34
C PRO A 91 -1.31 8.44 -17.07
N LEU A 92 -0.97 7.15 -16.93
CA LEU A 92 -0.22 6.65 -15.78
C LEU A 92 1.16 7.30 -15.68
N ARG A 93 1.91 7.38 -16.78
CA ARG A 93 3.21 8.06 -16.80
C ARG A 93 3.08 9.53 -16.39
N THR A 94 2.06 10.23 -16.89
CA THR A 94 1.85 11.65 -16.58
C THR A 94 1.63 11.84 -15.08
N LEU A 95 0.77 11.02 -14.46
CA LEU A 95 0.56 11.04 -13.01
C LEU A 95 1.84 10.75 -12.23
N LEU A 96 2.55 9.67 -12.58
CA LEU A 96 3.72 9.20 -11.84
C LEU A 96 4.98 10.07 -12.05
N THR A 97 4.99 10.92 -13.08
CA THR A 97 6.10 11.83 -13.36
C THR A 97 5.79 13.30 -13.07
N ASP A 98 4.58 13.61 -12.59
CA ASP A 98 4.23 14.95 -12.13
C ASP A 98 5.10 15.35 -10.93
N SER A 99 5.85 16.44 -11.08
CA SER A 99 6.85 16.85 -10.10
C SER A 99 6.23 17.34 -8.80
N ASP A 100 5.06 17.97 -8.85
CA ASP A 100 4.40 18.52 -7.67
C ASP A 100 3.83 17.39 -6.82
N VAL A 101 3.13 16.45 -7.46
CA VAL A 101 2.58 15.26 -6.81
C VAL A 101 3.70 14.41 -6.21
N LEU A 102 4.79 14.19 -6.95
CA LEU A 102 5.94 13.44 -6.45
C LEU A 102 6.58 14.13 -5.25
N ALA A 103 6.80 15.45 -5.31
CA ALA A 103 7.40 16.21 -4.21
C ALA A 103 6.53 16.14 -2.95
N ALA A 104 5.23 16.41 -3.09
CA ALA A 104 4.28 16.38 -1.98
C ALA A 104 4.14 14.97 -1.38
N SER A 105 4.03 13.93 -2.22
CA SER A 105 3.95 12.54 -1.77
C SER A 105 5.21 12.15 -1.00
N ARG A 106 6.40 12.48 -1.51
CA ARG A 106 7.66 12.18 -0.84
C ARG A 106 7.78 12.89 0.51
N GLU A 107 7.41 14.17 0.57
CA GLU A 107 7.41 14.95 1.81
C GLU A 107 6.46 14.34 2.86
N MET A 108 5.25 13.97 2.45
CA MET A 108 4.28 13.32 3.33
C MET A 108 4.82 12.00 3.88
N LEU A 109 5.29 11.11 3.00
CA LEU A 109 5.81 9.80 3.40
C LEU A 109 7.03 9.93 4.33
N GLU A 110 7.94 10.85 4.04
CA GLU A 110 9.10 11.14 4.89
C GLU A 110 8.68 11.64 6.26
N THR A 111 7.73 12.57 6.32
CA THR A 111 7.25 13.18 7.56
C THR A 111 6.50 12.16 8.41
N VAL A 112 5.62 11.37 7.80
CA VAL A 112 4.85 10.32 8.47
C VAL A 112 5.78 9.25 9.03
N ALA A 113 6.75 8.76 8.25
CA ALA A 113 7.73 7.78 8.72
C ALA A 113 8.56 8.29 9.91
N LYS A 114 9.03 9.54 9.84
CA LYS A 114 9.82 10.17 10.92
C LYS A 114 9.01 10.38 12.20
N THR A 115 7.78 10.88 12.06
CA THR A 115 6.90 11.20 13.18
C THR A 115 6.55 9.94 13.97
N THR A 116 6.16 8.89 13.24
CA THR A 116 5.75 7.61 13.83
C THR A 116 6.93 6.72 14.23
N ARG A 117 8.14 6.99 13.70
CA ARG A 117 9.32 6.13 13.83
C ARG A 117 9.02 4.70 13.40
N ARG A 118 8.36 4.57 12.26
CA ARG A 118 7.99 3.29 11.64
C ARG A 118 8.50 3.26 10.21
N GLN A 119 8.79 2.05 9.74
CA GLN A 119 9.04 1.81 8.31
C GLN A 119 7.71 1.91 7.56
N LEU A 120 7.78 2.10 6.24
CA LEU A 120 6.62 2.18 5.36
C LEU A 120 6.38 0.86 4.65
N LEU A 121 5.12 0.46 4.57
CA LEU A 121 4.62 -0.49 3.59
C LEU A 121 3.86 0.32 2.55
N LEU A 122 4.31 0.27 1.30
CA LEU A 122 3.59 0.88 0.19
C LEU A 122 2.67 -0.17 -0.42
N HIS A 123 1.37 0.05 -0.33
CA HIS A 123 0.35 -0.72 -1.02
C HIS A 123 -0.03 0.04 -2.28
N LEU A 124 0.19 -0.59 -3.43
CA LEU A 124 -0.05 0.00 -4.74
C LEU A 124 -0.95 -0.95 -5.53
N PRO A 125 -1.78 -0.44 -6.45
CA PRO A 125 -2.34 -1.31 -7.48
C PRO A 125 -1.20 -1.96 -8.27
N SER A 126 -1.41 -3.19 -8.73
CA SER A 126 -0.50 -3.83 -9.68
C SER A 126 -0.37 -2.99 -10.97
N PRO A 127 0.74 -3.11 -11.73
CA PRO A 127 0.95 -2.32 -12.95
C PRO A 127 -0.23 -2.35 -13.94
N GLY A 128 -0.87 -3.52 -14.14
CA GLY A 128 -2.04 -3.65 -15.01
C GLY A 128 -3.26 -2.92 -14.45
N ALA A 129 -3.60 -3.17 -13.18
CA ALA A 129 -4.70 -2.49 -12.49
C ALA A 129 -4.51 -0.96 -12.46
N TRP A 130 -3.29 -0.48 -12.19
CA TRP A 130 -3.01 0.95 -12.13
C TRP A 130 -3.12 1.64 -13.49
N LEU A 131 -2.68 0.95 -14.55
CA LEU A 131 -2.81 1.44 -15.91
C LEU A 131 -4.28 1.64 -16.28
N GLY A 132 -5.14 0.66 -15.99
CA GLY A 132 -6.58 0.77 -16.19
C GLY A 132 -7.19 1.93 -15.41
N ALA A 133 -6.90 2.01 -14.10
CA ALA A 133 -7.41 3.07 -13.24
C ALA A 133 -6.98 4.48 -13.68
N ALA A 134 -5.74 4.65 -14.16
CA ALA A 134 -5.26 5.95 -14.66
C ALA A 134 -6.01 6.40 -15.92
N HIS A 135 -6.41 5.45 -16.77
CA HIS A 135 -7.22 5.71 -17.96
C HIS A 135 -8.66 6.09 -17.61
N GLU A 136 -9.26 5.45 -16.62
CA GLU A 136 -10.57 5.81 -16.07
C GLU A 136 -10.55 7.26 -15.55
N VAL A 137 -9.56 7.62 -14.72
CA VAL A 137 -9.40 8.98 -14.18
C VAL A 137 -9.21 10.01 -15.30
N ALA A 138 -8.46 9.67 -16.34
CA ALA A 138 -8.22 10.54 -17.49
C ALA A 138 -9.41 10.65 -18.46
N GLY A 139 -10.52 9.93 -18.23
CA GLY A 139 -11.70 9.93 -19.11
C GLY A 139 -11.46 9.21 -20.44
N THR A 140 -10.50 8.29 -20.47
CA THR A 140 -10.15 7.49 -21.67
C THR A 140 -10.07 6.01 -21.32
N PRO A 141 -11.16 5.40 -20.81
CA PRO A 141 -11.15 4.02 -20.31
C PRO A 141 -10.64 3.05 -21.38
N LEU A 142 -9.90 2.04 -20.92
CA LEU A 142 -9.42 0.96 -21.78
C LEU A 142 -10.41 -0.19 -21.76
N ASP A 143 -10.69 -0.79 -22.92
CA ASP A 143 -11.50 -2.01 -22.99
C ASP A 143 -10.81 -3.19 -22.29
N GLU A 144 -9.47 -3.27 -22.40
CA GLU A 144 -8.66 -4.33 -21.78
C GLU A 144 -7.20 -3.87 -21.56
N VAL A 145 -6.60 -4.38 -20.49
CA VAL A 145 -5.16 -4.35 -20.24
C VAL A 145 -4.63 -5.77 -20.33
N ASP A 146 -3.68 -6.01 -21.24
CA ASP A 146 -2.98 -7.29 -21.42
C ASP A 146 -1.63 -7.29 -20.67
N ALA A 147 -0.99 -8.47 -20.63
CA ALA A 147 0.28 -8.67 -19.94
C ALA A 147 1.42 -7.79 -20.48
N ASP A 148 1.49 -7.58 -21.80
CA ASP A 148 2.53 -6.75 -22.43
C ASP A 148 2.36 -5.27 -22.04
N ARG A 149 1.12 -4.77 -21.98
CA ARG A 149 0.81 -3.41 -21.53
C ARG A 149 1.12 -3.23 -20.06
N ALA A 150 0.81 -4.22 -19.23
CA ALA A 150 1.10 -4.19 -17.80
C ALA A 150 2.62 -4.21 -17.54
N ASP A 151 3.38 -5.02 -18.27
CA ASP A 151 4.85 -5.02 -18.18
C ASP A 151 5.44 -3.65 -18.57
N ASN A 152 4.96 -3.08 -19.69
CA ASN A 152 5.35 -1.72 -20.07
C ASN A 152 4.97 -0.66 -19.01
N ALA A 153 3.82 -0.79 -18.36
CA ALA A 153 3.40 0.10 -17.27
C ALA A 153 4.30 -0.04 -16.03
N SER A 154 4.84 -1.24 -15.79
CA SER A 154 5.75 -1.51 -14.67
C SER A 154 7.00 -0.64 -14.70
N ILE A 155 7.44 -0.19 -15.89
CA ILE A 155 8.56 0.74 -16.05
C ILE A 155 8.26 2.08 -15.36
N TYR A 156 7.04 2.62 -15.54
CA TYR A 156 6.67 3.89 -14.91
C TYR A 156 6.54 3.76 -13.39
N VAL A 157 6.01 2.63 -12.93
CA VAL A 157 5.93 2.29 -11.49
C VAL A 157 7.34 2.20 -10.91
N ALA A 158 8.26 1.51 -11.58
CA ALA A 158 9.66 1.39 -11.17
C ALA A 158 10.38 2.75 -11.15
N GLU A 159 10.18 3.60 -12.16
CA GLU A 159 10.73 4.95 -12.20
C GLU A 159 10.26 5.80 -11.01
N TRP A 160 8.96 5.75 -10.69
CA TRP A 160 8.39 6.47 -9.54
C TRP A 160 8.92 5.93 -8.21
N LEU A 161 8.93 4.60 -8.03
CA LEU A 161 9.51 3.93 -6.87
C LEU A 161 10.98 4.32 -6.69
N GLY A 162 11.74 4.44 -7.78
CA GLY A 162 13.13 4.87 -7.77
C GLY A 162 13.35 6.26 -7.15
N ARG A 163 12.33 7.13 -7.19
CA ARG A 163 12.37 8.47 -6.57
C ARG A 163 12.16 8.42 -5.05
N LEU A 164 11.73 7.29 -4.51
CA LEU A 164 11.48 7.07 -3.09
C LEU A 164 12.65 6.38 -2.36
N GLY A 165 13.76 6.14 -3.05
CA GLY A 165 14.91 5.36 -2.55
C GLY A 165 15.50 5.77 -1.19
N SER A 166 15.31 7.02 -0.76
CA SER A 166 15.78 7.50 0.55
C SER A 166 14.81 7.22 1.71
N LEU A 167 13.60 6.75 1.42
CA LEU A 167 12.56 6.50 2.43
C LEU A 167 12.76 5.13 3.09
N PRO A 168 12.37 4.99 4.37
CA PRO A 168 12.47 3.73 5.10
C PRO A 168 11.33 2.77 4.72
N ILE A 169 11.27 2.37 3.45
CA ILE A 169 10.27 1.43 2.94
C ILE A 169 10.75 0.01 3.25
N ALA A 170 9.89 -0.83 3.84
CA ALA A 170 10.18 -2.23 4.13
C ALA A 170 9.63 -3.18 3.06
N LEU A 171 8.43 -2.86 2.55
CA LEU A 171 7.65 -3.71 1.65
C LEU A 171 6.95 -2.86 0.59
N ILE A 172 7.07 -3.30 -0.66
CA ILE A 172 6.23 -2.91 -1.79
C ILE A 172 5.24 -4.04 -2.01
N LEU A 173 3.95 -3.78 -1.82
CA LEU A 173 2.86 -4.72 -2.04
C LEU A 173 2.05 -4.28 -3.26
N LEU A 174 2.16 -5.03 -4.36
CA LEU A 174 1.38 -4.82 -5.57
C LEU A 174 0.05 -5.58 -5.46
N ASP A 175 -1.08 -4.89 -5.55
CA ASP A 175 -2.40 -5.49 -5.41
C ASP A 175 -3.04 -5.72 -6.78
N ALA A 176 -3.13 -6.99 -7.17
CA ALA A 176 -3.65 -7.44 -8.45
C ALA A 176 -5.09 -7.98 -8.34
N ARG A 177 -5.73 -7.89 -7.18
CA ARG A 177 -7.11 -8.38 -6.98
C ARG A 177 -8.13 -7.61 -7.84
N ASP A 178 -7.86 -6.35 -8.13
CA ASP A 178 -8.69 -5.50 -9.01
C ASP A 178 -8.21 -5.54 -10.49
N ALA A 179 -7.23 -6.37 -10.84
CA ALA A 179 -6.68 -6.42 -12.20
C ALA A 179 -7.64 -7.11 -13.19
N SER A 180 -7.63 -6.67 -14.45
CA SER A 180 -8.46 -7.27 -15.51
C SER A 180 -8.00 -8.67 -15.93
N PHE A 181 -6.83 -9.11 -15.48
CA PHE A 181 -6.27 -10.43 -15.72
C PHE A 181 -5.39 -10.84 -14.54
N ALA A 182 -5.09 -12.14 -14.43
CA ALA A 182 -4.22 -12.66 -13.38
C ALA A 182 -2.76 -12.20 -13.58
N GLU A 183 -2.33 -11.20 -12.81
CA GLU A 183 -0.96 -10.71 -12.83
C GLU A 183 -0.03 -11.58 -11.99
N THR A 184 1.26 -11.60 -12.35
CA THR A 184 2.32 -12.24 -11.54
C THR A 184 3.53 -11.32 -11.46
N LEU A 185 4.40 -11.54 -10.48
CA LEU A 185 5.62 -10.73 -10.32
C LEU A 185 6.67 -10.95 -11.42
N THR A 186 6.72 -12.16 -12.01
CA THR A 186 7.74 -12.58 -12.97
C THR A 186 8.00 -11.58 -14.12
N PRO A 187 6.98 -11.05 -14.83
CA PRO A 187 7.20 -10.06 -15.89
C PRO A 187 7.76 -8.73 -15.38
N TYR A 188 7.47 -8.31 -14.13
CA TYR A 188 7.77 -6.97 -13.62
C TYR A 188 9.21 -6.81 -13.12
N THR A 189 10.15 -7.16 -14.00
CA THR A 189 11.59 -7.09 -13.75
C THR A 189 12.06 -5.68 -13.38
N ALA A 190 11.46 -4.63 -13.97
CA ALA A 190 11.80 -3.24 -13.65
C ALA A 190 11.51 -2.91 -12.18
N VAL A 191 10.33 -3.31 -11.68
CA VAL A 191 9.94 -3.11 -10.27
C VAL A 191 10.80 -3.97 -9.34
N ALA A 192 11.03 -5.24 -9.71
CA ALA A 192 11.89 -6.14 -8.95
C ALA A 192 13.33 -5.62 -8.83
N ASN A 193 13.90 -5.05 -9.89
CA ASN A 193 15.24 -4.47 -9.89
C ASN A 193 15.32 -3.25 -8.96
N VAL A 194 14.33 -2.37 -8.98
CA VAL A 194 14.27 -1.20 -8.09
C VAL A 194 14.12 -1.63 -6.63
N ALA A 195 13.21 -2.56 -6.33
CA ALA A 195 13.04 -3.09 -4.98
C ALA A 195 14.34 -3.73 -4.48
N SER A 196 14.99 -4.58 -5.29
CA SER A 196 16.27 -5.19 -4.96
C SER A 196 17.39 -4.16 -4.73
N HIS A 197 17.47 -3.13 -5.58
CA HIS A 197 18.48 -2.06 -5.46
C HIS A 197 18.40 -1.33 -4.12
N PHE A 198 17.20 -1.09 -3.60
CA PHE A 198 16.98 -0.42 -2.32
C PHE A 198 16.79 -1.39 -1.12
N ASP A 199 16.96 -2.69 -1.35
CA ASP A 199 16.70 -3.74 -0.36
C ASP A 199 15.28 -3.62 0.23
N TRP A 200 14.27 -3.49 -0.63
CA TRP A 200 12.85 -3.58 -0.28
C TRP A 200 12.35 -4.98 -0.59
N THR A 201 11.49 -5.51 0.27
CA THR A 201 10.75 -6.73 -0.08
C THR A 201 9.69 -6.37 -1.11
N LEU A 202 9.49 -7.22 -2.11
CA LEU A 202 8.46 -7.07 -3.13
C LEU A 202 7.51 -8.28 -3.06
N ALA A 203 6.22 -8.00 -2.96
CA ALA A 203 5.18 -9.02 -2.98
C ALA A 203 4.00 -8.58 -3.84
N MET A 204 3.18 -9.55 -4.25
CA MET A 204 1.93 -9.34 -4.98
C MET A 204 0.77 -9.99 -4.25
N TRP A 205 -0.33 -9.25 -4.10
CA TRP A 205 -1.58 -9.72 -3.54
C TRP A 205 -2.52 -10.12 -4.67
N ASN A 206 -2.86 -11.41 -4.72
CA ASN A 206 -3.86 -12.00 -5.60
C ASN A 206 -5.02 -12.56 -4.78
N ASP A 207 -6.06 -13.07 -5.45
CA ASP A 207 -7.22 -13.67 -4.79
C ASP A 207 -6.87 -14.87 -3.90
N ASP A 208 -5.79 -15.58 -4.22
CA ASP A 208 -5.33 -16.77 -3.51
C ASP A 208 -4.34 -16.44 -2.37
N GLY A 209 -3.89 -15.19 -2.23
CA GLY A 209 -3.01 -14.75 -1.15
C GLY A 209 -1.93 -13.77 -1.57
N ILE A 210 -0.95 -13.57 -0.69
CA ILE A 210 0.21 -12.70 -0.93
C ILE A 210 1.44 -13.54 -1.25
N HIS A 211 2.04 -13.28 -2.41
CA HIS A 211 3.18 -14.05 -2.93
C HIS A 211 4.39 -13.13 -3.14
N GLY A 212 5.54 -13.52 -2.59
CA GLY A 212 6.83 -12.85 -2.79
C GLY A 212 7.78 -13.64 -3.69
N ALA A 213 9.02 -13.15 -3.85
CA ALA A 213 10.06 -13.92 -4.53
C ALA A 213 10.50 -15.14 -3.70
N ALA A 214 11.08 -16.15 -4.36
CA ALA A 214 11.60 -17.33 -3.66
C ALA A 214 12.68 -16.93 -2.63
N GLY A 215 12.53 -17.35 -1.38
CA GLY A 215 13.45 -17.03 -0.28
C GLY A 215 13.16 -15.70 0.42
N ASP A 216 12.13 -14.97 0.00
CA ASP A 216 11.55 -13.90 0.81
C ASP A 216 10.61 -14.46 1.89
N PRO A 217 10.36 -13.69 2.96
CA PRO A 217 9.44 -14.11 4.02
C PRO A 217 8.04 -14.41 3.51
N SER A 218 7.41 -15.44 4.08
CA SER A 218 6.00 -15.76 3.83
C SER A 218 5.09 -14.71 4.48
N ILE A 219 4.06 -14.27 3.74
CA ILE A 219 3.10 -13.26 4.21
C ILE A 219 1.71 -13.90 4.26
N GLY A 220 1.16 -14.05 5.46
CA GLY A 220 -0.19 -14.57 5.67
C GLY A 220 -1.22 -13.45 5.76
N VAL A 221 -2.41 -13.69 5.20
CA VAL A 221 -3.55 -12.78 5.34
C VAL A 221 -4.39 -13.22 6.54
N LEU A 222 -4.50 -12.36 7.54
CA LEU A 222 -5.43 -12.51 8.65
C LEU A 222 -6.75 -11.84 8.27
N GLY A 223 -7.80 -12.65 8.09
CA GLY A 223 -9.08 -12.20 7.57
C GLY A 223 -9.87 -11.29 8.52
N PRO A 224 -10.82 -10.49 7.97
CA PRO A 224 -11.62 -9.53 8.74
C PRO A 224 -12.47 -10.16 9.85
N GLU A 225 -12.80 -11.45 9.72
CA GLU A 225 -13.53 -12.23 10.72
C GLU A 225 -12.82 -12.30 12.08
N PHE A 226 -11.49 -12.18 12.10
CA PHE A 226 -10.71 -12.09 13.34
C PHE A 226 -11.08 -10.85 14.17
N TRP A 227 -11.45 -9.75 13.51
CA TRP A 227 -11.79 -8.47 14.12
C TRP A 227 -13.29 -8.30 14.44
N ALA A 228 -14.15 -9.16 13.88
CA ALA A 228 -15.61 -9.00 13.97
C ALA A 228 -16.26 -9.67 15.20
N GLY A 229 -15.47 -10.27 16.12
CA GLY A 229 -15.96 -10.79 17.41
C GLY A 229 -16.86 -12.03 17.34
N GLY A 230 -16.86 -12.75 16.22
CA GLY A 230 -17.87 -13.78 15.93
C GLY A 230 -17.55 -15.23 16.27
N ALA A 231 -16.30 -15.64 16.58
CA ALA A 231 -16.03 -17.06 16.85
C ALA A 231 -14.70 -17.39 17.55
N GLU A 232 -14.72 -18.52 18.26
CA GLU A 232 -13.56 -19.22 18.81
C GLU A 232 -12.62 -19.66 17.68
N PHE A 233 -11.63 -18.85 17.33
CA PHE A 233 -10.68 -19.19 16.27
C PHE A 233 -9.23 -19.05 16.69
N GLY A 234 -8.84 -19.80 17.74
CA GLY A 234 -7.44 -20.11 18.01
C GLY A 234 -6.70 -20.83 16.87
N HIS A 235 -7.38 -21.11 15.73
CA HIS A 235 -6.86 -21.75 14.53
C HIS A 235 -6.88 -20.87 13.26
N ALA A 236 -7.31 -19.59 13.33
CA ALA A 236 -7.46 -18.73 12.14
C ALA A 236 -6.27 -17.82 11.82
N VAL A 237 -5.22 -17.79 12.66
CA VAL A 237 -4.03 -16.98 12.36
C VAL A 237 -3.06 -17.80 11.48
N PRO A 238 -2.72 -17.35 10.27
CA PRO A 238 -1.82 -18.09 9.39
C PRO A 238 -0.45 -18.33 10.02
N GLU A 239 0.11 -19.54 9.90
CA GLU A 239 1.49 -19.85 10.31
C GLU A 239 2.48 -19.39 9.24
N THR A 240 2.71 -18.08 9.20
CA THR A 240 3.60 -17.39 8.24
C THR A 240 4.54 -16.45 8.99
N ASP A 241 5.53 -15.89 8.29
CA ASP A 241 6.57 -15.02 8.86
C ASP A 241 6.05 -13.61 9.19
N LEU A 242 5.17 -13.05 8.37
CA LEU A 242 4.49 -11.77 8.57
C LEU A 242 2.98 -11.92 8.40
N LEU A 243 2.22 -11.06 9.08
CA LEU A 243 0.78 -10.99 8.95
C LEU A 243 0.36 -9.67 8.30
N VAL A 244 -0.50 -9.76 7.29
CA VAL A 244 -1.24 -8.63 6.72
C VAL A 244 -2.71 -8.79 7.08
N THR A 245 -3.37 -7.69 7.44
CA THR A 245 -4.79 -7.72 7.78
C THR A 245 -5.46 -6.41 7.39
N SER A 246 -6.78 -6.43 7.25
CA SER A 246 -7.60 -5.22 7.14
C SER A 246 -8.64 -5.23 8.26
N ILE A 247 -8.76 -4.11 8.96
CA ILE A 247 -9.72 -3.97 10.06
C ILE A 247 -11.02 -3.40 9.50
N PRO A 248 -12.18 -4.08 9.67
CA PRO A 248 -13.45 -3.55 9.22
C PRO A 248 -13.82 -2.25 9.94
N PRO A 249 -14.44 -1.27 9.26
CA PRO A 249 -14.84 0.00 9.88
C PRO A 249 -15.89 -0.15 11.00
N SER A 250 -16.61 -1.27 11.03
CA SER A 250 -17.60 -1.60 12.04
C SER A 250 -17.03 -2.29 13.29
N ALA A 251 -15.74 -2.63 13.30
CA ALA A 251 -15.12 -3.29 14.44
C ALA A 251 -15.10 -2.36 15.67
N SER A 252 -15.41 -2.89 16.86
CA SER A 252 -15.35 -2.11 18.11
C SER A 252 -13.89 -1.88 18.52
N PRO A 253 -13.48 -0.65 18.91
CA PRO A 253 -12.11 -0.39 19.36
C PRO A 253 -11.66 -1.27 20.52
N GLU A 254 -12.51 -1.49 21.52
CA GLU A 254 -12.18 -2.37 22.65
C GLU A 254 -11.87 -3.80 22.18
N HIS A 255 -12.68 -4.32 21.25
CA HIS A 255 -12.48 -5.65 20.71
C HIS A 255 -11.21 -5.74 19.86
N VAL A 256 -10.91 -4.73 19.05
CA VAL A 256 -9.67 -4.68 18.25
C VAL A 256 -8.44 -4.71 19.16
N LEU A 257 -8.44 -3.93 20.24
CA LEU A 257 -7.34 -3.92 21.20
C LEU A 257 -7.18 -5.28 21.91
N ASP A 258 -8.28 -5.91 22.30
CA ASP A 258 -8.26 -7.26 22.88
C ASP A 258 -7.69 -8.31 21.92
N GLN A 259 -8.00 -8.21 20.62
CA GLN A 259 -7.48 -9.11 19.59
C GLN A 259 -5.99 -8.85 19.30
N LEU A 260 -5.57 -7.58 19.25
CA LEU A 260 -4.15 -7.22 19.10
C LEU A 260 -3.30 -7.80 20.23
N ALA A 261 -3.81 -7.82 21.47
CA ALA A 261 -3.11 -8.41 22.61
C ALA A 261 -2.87 -9.92 22.44
N LYS A 262 -3.71 -10.64 21.70
CA LYS A 262 -3.54 -12.08 21.42
C LYS A 262 -2.47 -12.39 20.37
N LEU A 263 -2.03 -11.38 19.62
CA LEU A 263 -1.00 -11.50 18.57
C LEU A 263 0.43 -11.23 19.10
N THR A 264 0.59 -11.13 20.43
CA THR A 264 1.89 -10.88 21.09
C THR A 264 2.78 -12.12 21.19
#